data_AF-A0A914FCA8-F1
#
_entry.id   AF-A0A914FCA8-F1
#
_cell.length_a   1.000
_cell.length_b   1.000
_cell.length_c   1.000
_cell.angle_alpha   90.00
_cell.angle_beta   90.00
_cell.angle_gamma   90.00
#
_symmetry.space_group_name_H-M   'P 1'
#
loop_
_entity.id
_entity.type
_entity.pdbx_description
1 polymer ?
#
loop_
_entity_poly.entity_id
_entity_poly.type
_entity_poly.pdbx_seq_one_letter_code
_entity_poly.pdbx_strand_id
1 'polypeptide(L)'
;MHKKMTLLKYSMEYMNEQLLQATNQKPELASDLSCPPILNNWFRSKVAIVFALSNGTVQLNFFDKRLKIILCPNVQTCTLIGEDRMLHTYSFDTLSQQGCSKHLFSRLRYAKTTLERLISRLGTEEK
;
A
#
# COMPACT_ATOMS: atom_id res chain seq x y z
N MET A 1 18.49 18.63 -13.18
CA MET A 1 18.23 18.33 -11.75
C MET A 1 17.39 19.38 -11.04
N HIS A 2 17.64 20.68 -11.24
CA HIS A 2 16.93 21.76 -10.52
C HIS A 2 15.39 21.67 -10.56
N LYS A 3 14.78 21.53 -11.74
CA LYS A 3 13.31 21.40 -11.88
C LYS A 3 12.70 20.24 -11.09
N LYS A 4 13.36 19.07 -11.07
CA LYS A 4 12.90 17.89 -10.32
C LYS A 4 12.96 18.13 -8.81
N MET A 5 14.01 18.78 -8.32
CA MET A 5 14.12 19.17 -6.91
C MET A 5 13.04 20.17 -6.50
N THR A 6 12.76 21.17 -7.34
CA THR A 6 11.69 22.14 -7.09
C THR A 6 10.32 21.46 -7.00
N LEU A 7 10.01 20.56 -7.94
CA LEU A 7 8.75 19.80 -7.90
C LEU A 7 8.63 18.95 -6.63
N LEU A 8 9.72 18.30 -6.21
CA LEU A 8 9.75 17.51 -4.98
C LEU A 8 9.47 18.37 -3.75
N LYS A 9 10.08 19.56 -3.65
CA LYS A 9 9.83 20.51 -2.56
C LYS A 9 8.36 20.91 -2.48
N TYR A 10 7.78 21.34 -3.61
CA TYR A 10 6.36 21.68 -3.67
C TYR A 10 5.45 20.50 -3.31
N SER A 11 5.79 19.30 -3.76
CA SER A 11 5.02 18.09 -3.44
C SER A 11 5.07 17.78 -1.95
N MET A 12 6.25 17.92 -1.33
CA MET A 12 6.44 17.71 0.11
C MET A 12 5.67 18.74 0.93
N GLU A 13 5.79 20.03 0.60
CA GLU A 13 5.05 21.13 1.27
C GLU A 13 3.54 20.90 1.18
N TYR A 14 3.03 20.61 -0.02
CA TYR A 14 1.61 20.32 -0.21
C TYR A 14 1.14 19.10 0.60
N MET A 15 1.91 18.01 0.60
CA MET A 15 1.55 16.81 1.37
C MET A 15 1.51 17.08 2.88
N ASN A 16 2.43 17.88 3.41
CA ASN A 16 2.50 18.21 4.83
C ASN A 16 1.36 19.13 5.27
N GLU A 17 0.94 20.07 4.42
CA GLU A 17 -0.06 21.08 4.77
C GLU A 17 -1.50 20.64 4.48
N GLN A 18 -1.70 19.87 3.40
CA GLN A 18 -3.05 19.64 2.85
C GLN A 18 -3.56 18.21 3.04
N LEU A 19 -2.69 17.26 3.38
CA LEU A 19 -3.08 15.85 3.50
C LEU A 19 -3.06 15.38 4.95
N LEU A 20 -4.05 14.56 5.31
CA LEU A 20 -4.10 13.88 6.59
C LEU A 20 -3.18 12.65 6.58
N GLN A 21 -2.49 12.41 7.69
CA GLN A 21 -1.78 11.15 7.89
C GLN A 21 -2.76 9.97 7.89
N ALA A 22 -2.33 8.88 7.25
CA ALA A 22 -3.18 7.71 7.04
C ALA A 22 -3.50 6.96 8.35
N THR A 23 -2.56 6.95 9.29
CA THR A 23 -2.65 6.29 10.60
C THR A 23 -2.28 7.29 11.70
N ASN A 24 -2.81 7.10 12.91
CA ASN A 24 -2.40 7.87 14.09
C ASN A 24 -1.21 7.23 14.82
N GLN A 25 -0.84 6.00 14.45
CA GLN A 25 0.24 5.27 15.09
C GLN A 25 1.59 5.69 14.52
N LYS A 26 2.57 5.87 15.41
CA LYS A 26 3.94 6.11 15.01
C LYS A 26 4.48 4.85 14.35
N PRO A 27 5.17 4.95 13.19
CA PRO A 27 5.88 3.80 12.63
C PRO A 27 6.82 3.21 13.68
N GLU A 28 6.87 1.89 13.78
CA GLU A 28 8.06 1.26 14.38
C GLU A 28 9.25 1.71 13.55
N LEU A 29 10.23 2.33 14.20
CA LEU A 29 11.41 2.85 13.53
C LEU A 29 12.08 1.68 12.79
N ALA A 30 12.05 1.73 11.46
CA ALA A 30 13.05 1.01 10.68
C ALA A 30 14.42 1.47 11.19
N SER A 31 15.38 0.55 11.31
CA SER A 31 16.72 0.91 11.73
C SER A 31 17.22 2.10 10.90
N ASP A 32 17.90 3.07 11.53
CA ASP A 32 18.40 4.30 10.87
C ASP A 32 19.33 4.02 9.66
N LEU A 33 19.71 2.76 9.46
CA LEU A 33 20.54 2.26 8.37
C LEU A 33 19.74 1.70 7.17
N SER A 34 18.41 1.59 7.27
CA SER A 34 17.56 1.04 6.21
C SER A 34 17.18 2.12 5.19
N CYS A 35 17.50 1.89 3.92
CA CYS A 35 17.04 2.75 2.84
C CYS A 35 15.51 2.61 2.71
N PRO A 36 14.73 3.70 2.81
CA PRO A 36 13.28 3.61 2.67
C PRO A 36 12.93 3.10 1.26
N PRO A 37 11.93 2.20 1.15
CA PRO A 37 11.53 1.69 -0.16
C PRO A 37 10.99 2.83 -1.02
N ILE A 38 11.30 2.77 -2.32
CA ILE A 38 10.81 3.75 -3.30
C ILE A 38 9.57 3.21 -4.02
N LEU A 39 8.78 4.12 -4.58
CA LEU A 39 7.66 3.75 -5.42
C LEU A 39 8.16 3.24 -6.77
N ASN A 40 8.00 1.95 -7.04
CA ASN A 40 8.36 1.35 -8.33
C ASN A 40 7.28 1.60 -9.38
N ASN A 41 6.02 1.39 -9.02
CA ASN A 41 4.90 1.57 -9.93
C ASN A 41 3.62 1.95 -9.17
N TRP A 42 2.70 2.62 -9.85
CA TRP A 42 1.38 2.92 -9.31
C TRP A 42 0.34 2.96 -10.43
N PHE A 43 -0.90 2.66 -10.07
CA PHE A 43 -2.02 2.86 -10.98
C PHE A 43 -3.28 3.14 -10.20
N ARG A 44 -4.22 3.80 -10.88
CA ARG A 44 -5.49 4.22 -10.32
C ARG A 44 -6.63 3.56 -11.08
N SER A 45 -7.57 2.97 -10.36
CA SER A 45 -8.85 2.51 -10.88
C SER A 45 -9.97 3.43 -10.38
N LYS A 46 -11.22 3.11 -10.74
CA LYS A 46 -12.41 3.77 -10.16
C LYS A 46 -12.60 3.46 -8.67
N VAL A 47 -11.98 2.39 -8.15
CA VAL A 47 -12.24 1.84 -6.81
C VAL A 47 -11.09 2.08 -5.84
N ALA A 48 -9.86 2.07 -6.33
CA ALA A 48 -8.66 2.24 -5.51
C ALA A 48 -7.49 2.82 -6.30
N ILE A 49 -6.53 3.40 -5.59
CA ILE A 49 -5.15 3.62 -6.07
C ILE A 49 -4.24 2.55 -5.46
N VAL A 50 -3.34 2.01 -6.26
CA VAL A 50 -2.42 0.95 -5.87
C VAL A 50 -0.98 1.43 -6.05
N PHE A 51 -0.17 1.20 -5.04
CA PHE A 51 1.25 1.51 -5.00
C PHE A 51 2.04 0.21 -4.84
N ALA A 52 2.99 -0.05 -5.75
CA ALA A 52 3.93 -1.14 -5.66
C ALA A 52 5.32 -0.57 -5.33
N LEU A 53 5.88 -0.99 -4.20
CA LEU A 53 7.15 -0.50 -3.68
C LEU A 53 8.32 -1.41 -4.07
N SER A 54 9.54 -0.88 -4.02
CA SER A 54 10.76 -1.58 -4.41
C SER A 54 11.09 -2.82 -3.58
N ASN A 55 10.57 -2.89 -2.35
CA ASN A 55 10.75 -4.04 -1.45
C ASN A 55 9.66 -5.13 -1.63
N GLY A 56 8.81 -5.01 -2.64
CA GLY A 56 7.70 -5.93 -2.90
C GLY A 56 6.43 -5.63 -2.10
N THR A 57 6.43 -4.65 -1.19
CA THR A 57 5.21 -4.23 -0.50
C THR A 57 4.23 -3.62 -1.50
N VAL A 58 2.96 -4.01 -1.40
CA VAL A 58 1.87 -3.45 -2.21
C VAL A 58 0.82 -2.82 -1.31
N GLN A 59 0.53 -1.55 -1.54
CA GLN A 59 -0.49 -0.80 -0.81
C GLN A 59 -1.67 -0.46 -1.72
N LEU A 60 -2.88 -0.77 -1.27
CA LEU A 60 -4.14 -0.44 -1.92
C LEU A 60 -4.92 0.53 -1.05
N ASN A 61 -5.19 1.73 -1.58
CA ASN A 61 -6.02 2.74 -0.92
C ASN A 61 -7.38 2.82 -1.61
N PHE A 62 -8.44 2.37 -0.92
CA PHE A 62 -9.79 2.35 -1.45
C PHE A 62 -10.52 3.69 -1.20
N PHE A 63 -11.30 4.16 -2.19
CA PHE A 63 -11.90 5.50 -2.15
C PHE A 63 -13.21 5.60 -1.34
N ASP A 64 -13.97 4.52 -1.22
CA ASP A 64 -15.34 4.54 -0.71
C ASP A 64 -15.47 4.51 0.82
N LYS A 65 -14.55 3.82 1.50
CA LYS A 65 -14.60 3.60 2.97
C LYS A 65 -13.29 3.87 3.69
N ARG A 66 -12.38 4.63 3.06
CA ARG A 66 -11.04 4.98 3.55
C ARG A 66 -10.17 3.79 4.02
N LEU A 67 -10.58 2.56 3.71
CA LEU A 67 -9.82 1.34 3.97
C LEU A 67 -8.53 1.35 3.16
N LYS A 68 -7.43 0.99 3.80
CA LYS A 68 -6.16 0.70 3.12
C LYS A 68 -5.74 -0.71 3.48
N ILE A 69 -5.22 -1.43 2.49
CA ILE A 69 -4.62 -2.75 2.66
C ILE A 69 -3.16 -2.62 2.25
N ILE A 70 -2.25 -3.05 3.12
CA ILE A 70 -0.82 -3.12 2.86
C ILE A 70 -0.44 -4.60 2.91
N LEU A 71 0.05 -5.13 1.80
CA LEU A 71 0.46 -6.52 1.66
C LEU A 71 1.99 -6.56 1.64
N CYS A 72 2.57 -7.33 2.55
CA CYS A 72 4.02 -7.49 2.67
C CYS A 72 4.39 -8.96 2.42
N PRO A 73 4.95 -9.28 1.24
CA PRO A 73 5.27 -10.68 0.89
C PRO A 73 6.38 -11.27 1.76
N ASN A 74 7.39 -10.48 2.14
CA ASN A 74 8.56 -10.98 2.89
C ASN A 74 8.20 -11.51 4.28
N VAL A 75 7.22 -10.87 4.94
CA VAL A 75 6.71 -11.27 6.27
C VAL A 75 5.35 -11.96 6.19
N GLN A 76 4.81 -12.14 4.98
CA GLN A 76 3.52 -12.77 4.70
C GLN A 76 2.36 -12.19 5.53
N THR A 77 2.30 -10.86 5.62
CA THR A 77 1.27 -10.14 6.39
C THR A 77 0.40 -9.24 5.53
N CYS A 78 -0.81 -9.02 6.03
CA CYS A 78 -1.76 -8.03 5.59
C CYS A 78 -2.01 -7.03 6.73
N THR A 79 -1.70 -5.77 6.51
CA THR A 79 -2.01 -4.67 7.43
C THR A 79 -3.18 -3.86 6.91
N LEU A 80 -4.17 -3.64 7.75
CA LEU A 80 -5.36 -2.85 7.46
C LEU A 80 -5.25 -1.50 8.15
N ILE A 81 -5.71 -0.45 7.45
CA ILE A 81 -5.98 0.86 8.05
C ILE A 81 -7.44 1.16 7.79
N GLY A 82 -8.24 1.11 8.86
CA GLY A 82 -9.68 1.35 8.82
C GLY A 82 -10.05 2.83 8.95
N GLU A 83 -11.34 3.07 9.18
CA GLU A 83 -11.88 4.42 9.46
C GLU A 83 -11.36 4.98 10.81
N ASP A 84 -11.04 4.09 11.75
CA ASP A 84 -10.43 4.41 13.05
C ASP A 84 -8.98 4.90 12.94
N ARG A 85 -8.35 4.77 11.76
CA ARG A 85 -6.94 5.08 11.51
C ARG A 85 -5.99 4.27 12.39
N MET A 86 -6.41 3.08 12.81
CA MET A 86 -5.58 2.11 13.52
C MET A 86 -5.04 1.06 12.54
N LEU A 87 -3.83 0.58 12.81
CA LEU A 87 -3.19 -0.51 12.09
C LEU A 87 -3.60 -1.83 12.72
N HIS A 88 -4.18 -2.71 11.90
CA HIS A 88 -4.43 -4.09 12.27
C HIS A 88 -3.66 -5.01 11.33
N THR A 89 -2.64 -5.70 11.84
CA THR A 89 -1.79 -6.59 11.06
C THR A 89 -2.14 -8.04 11.34
N TYR A 90 -2.37 -8.80 10.28
CA TYR A 90 -2.68 -10.23 10.32
C TYR A 90 -1.70 -10.99 9.42
N SER A 91 -1.23 -12.15 9.84
CA SER A 91 -0.56 -13.06 8.90
C SER A 91 -1.59 -13.63 7.91
N PHE A 92 -1.11 -14.04 6.73
CA PHE A 92 -1.98 -14.73 5.78
C PHE A 92 -2.51 -16.06 6.33
N ASP A 93 -1.73 -16.75 7.15
CA ASP A 93 -2.16 -17.98 7.82
C ASP A 93 -3.34 -17.73 8.77
N THR A 94 -3.25 -16.69 9.61
CA THR A 94 -4.35 -16.33 10.52
C THR A 94 -5.61 -15.98 9.74
N LEU A 95 -5.50 -15.20 8.66
CA LEU A 95 -6.65 -14.86 7.80
C LEU A 95 -7.24 -16.09 7.11
N SER A 96 -6.42 -17.07 6.74
CA SER A 96 -6.86 -18.32 6.12
C SER A 96 -7.62 -19.20 7.11
N GLN A 97 -7.09 -19.34 8.33
CA GLN A 97 -7.65 -20.24 9.36
C GLN A 97 -8.88 -19.66 10.05
N GLN A 98 -8.85 -18.37 10.40
CA GLN A 98 -9.91 -17.72 11.18
C GLN A 98 -10.93 -16.99 10.28
N GLY A 99 -10.62 -16.88 8.99
CA GLY A 99 -11.43 -16.12 8.05
C GLY A 99 -11.36 -14.61 8.30
N CYS A 100 -12.28 -13.88 7.68
CA CYS A 100 -12.44 -12.45 7.88
C CYS A 100 -13.86 -12.00 7.54
N SER A 101 -14.16 -10.73 7.81
CA SER A 101 -15.44 -10.15 7.42
C SER A 101 -15.64 -10.22 5.89
N LYS A 102 -16.90 -10.37 5.44
CA LYS A 102 -17.24 -10.38 4.00
C LYS A 102 -16.69 -9.15 3.26
N HIS A 103 -16.69 -8.00 3.93
CA HIS A 103 -16.13 -6.77 3.40
C HIS A 103 -14.63 -6.89 3.16
N LEU A 104 -13.85 -7.33 4.15
CA LEU A 104 -12.41 -7.51 3.99
C LEU A 104 -12.09 -8.56 2.92
N PHE A 105 -12.82 -9.68 2.92
CA PHE A 105 -12.66 -10.74 1.92
C PHE A 105 -12.83 -10.21 0.49
N SER A 106 -13.86 -9.39 0.23
CA SER A 106 -14.06 -8.77 -1.08
C SER A 106 -12.89 -7.89 -1.52
N ARG A 107 -12.24 -7.20 -0.57
CA ARG A 107 -11.11 -6.31 -0.84
C ARG A 107 -9.82 -7.07 -1.08
N LEU A 108 -9.61 -8.15 -0.31
CA LEU A 108 -8.50 -9.09 -0.53
C LEU A 108 -8.65 -9.79 -1.89
N ARG A 109 -9.87 -10.17 -2.28
CA ARG A 109 -10.14 -10.72 -3.62
C ARG A 109 -9.82 -9.70 -4.72
N TYR A 110 -10.25 -8.44 -4.55
CA TYR A 110 -9.88 -7.37 -5.46
C TYR A 110 -8.36 -7.17 -5.53
N ALA A 111 -7.67 -7.17 -4.39
CA ALA A 111 -6.22 -7.04 -4.31
C ALA A 111 -5.53 -8.18 -5.08
N LYS A 112 -5.96 -9.43 -4.89
CA LYS A 112 -5.44 -10.59 -5.63
C LYS A 112 -5.55 -10.41 -7.15
N THR A 113 -6.75 -10.12 -7.67
CA THR A 113 -6.96 -9.91 -9.11
C THR A 113 -6.14 -8.74 -9.66
N THR A 114 -5.93 -7.74 -8.82
CA THR A 114 -5.15 -6.56 -9.17
C THR A 114 -3.65 -6.86 -9.22
N LEU A 115 -3.14 -7.68 -8.30
CA LEU A 115 -1.77 -8.18 -8.30
C LEU A 115 -1.51 -9.12 -9.50
N GLU A 116 -2.43 -10.04 -9.80
CA GLU A 116 -2.32 -10.93 -10.96
C GLU A 116 -2.14 -10.13 -12.25
N ARG A 117 -2.93 -9.06 -12.44
CA ARG A 117 -2.78 -8.15 -13.59
C ARG A 117 -1.44 -7.42 -13.60
N LEU A 118 -0.93 -7.01 -12.43
CA LEU A 118 0.36 -6.35 -12.33
C LEU A 118 1.50 -7.31 -12.71
N ILE A 119 1.45 -8.55 -12.21
CA ILE A 119 2.41 -9.60 -12.57
C ILE A 119 2.36 -9.90 -14.07
N SER A 120 1.17 -10.05 -14.65
CA SER A 120 1.03 -10.30 -16.10
C SER A 120 1.64 -9.17 -16.95
N ARG A 121 1.53 -7.91 -16.51
CA ARG A 121 2.14 -6.77 -17.22
C ARG A 121 3.66 -6.72 -17.08
N LEU A 122 4.19 -7.12 -15.93
CA LEU A 122 5.64 -7.15 -15.72
C LEU A 122 6.29 -8.33 -16.46
N GLY A 123 5.62 -9.49 -16.53
CA GLY A 123 6.13 -10.66 -17.24
C GLY A 123 6.09 -10.55 -18.77
N THR A 124 5.43 -9.52 -19.33
CA THR A 124 5.42 -9.25 -20.78
C THR A 124 6.57 -8.36 -21.26
N GLU A 125 7.33 -7.74 -20.36
CA GLU A 125 8.47 -6.86 -20.70
C GLU A 125 9.81 -7.63 -20.80
N GLU A 126 9.82 -8.95 -20.56
CA GLU A 126 11.00 -9.83 -20.63
C GLU A 126 11.05 -10.71 -21.90
N LYS A 127 10.32 -10.36 -22.98
CA LYS A 127 10.38 -11.08 -24.26
C LYS A 127 10.72 -10.19 -25.45
#